data_AF-A0A7X7WSI2-F1
#
_entry.id   AF-A0A7X7WSI2-F1
#
_cell.length_a   1.000
_cell.length_b   1.000
_cell.length_c   1.000
_cell.angle_alpha   90.00
_cell.angle_beta   90.00
_cell.angle_gamma   90.00
#
_symmetry.space_group_name_H-M   'P 1'
#
loop_
_entity.id
_entity.type
_entity.pdbx_description
1 polymer ?
#
loop_
_entity_poly.entity_id
_entity_poly.type
_entity_poly.pdbx_seq_one_letter_code
_entity_poly.pdbx_strand_id
1 'polypeptide(L)'
;YPNVRLLQHDVTGVAKPLYENVRRGIHALPEVNAVIPEAGGDTGLVVSLNLISQLAAIPSYYVSKKMPNVSQDELDAWCNRIRAAHLDALAALSCDICVIADYAYVWSDAGGAAVEQGSTVGDLALPEAGVKWEWHIAPFGEEPGGHAKTLSVAAWHWPAS
;
A
#
# COMPACT_ATOMS: atom_id res chain seq x y z
N TYR A 1 19.02 17.95 10.78
CA TYR A 1 18.17 19.03 10.27
C TYR A 1 17.18 19.42 11.35
N PRO A 2 17.14 20.68 11.83
CA PRO A 2 16.29 21.08 12.96
C PRO A 2 14.79 21.10 12.63
N ASN A 3 14.43 21.15 11.34
CA ASN A 3 13.07 21.18 10.82
C ASN A 3 12.59 19.81 10.28
N VAL A 4 13.31 18.73 10.58
CA VAL A 4 12.96 17.37 10.14
C VAL A 4 12.91 16.47 11.36
N ARG A 5 11.79 15.79 11.54
CA ARG A 5 11.60 14.79 12.58
C ARG A 5 11.17 13.47 11.94
N LEU A 6 11.78 12.37 12.40
CA LEU A 6 11.31 11.03 12.07
C LEU A 6 10.22 10.65 13.07
N LEU A 7 9.05 10.27 12.54
CA LEU A 7 7.99 9.67 13.31
C LEU A 7 7.79 8.23 12.84
N GLN A 8 7.98 7.29 13.76
CA GLN A 8 7.74 5.88 13.48
C GLN A 8 6.27 5.56 13.78
N HIS A 9 5.52 5.12 12.77
CA HIS A 9 4.12 4.78 12.91
C HIS A 9 3.71 3.66 11.95
N ASP A 10 2.74 2.85 12.37
CA ASP A 10 2.04 1.91 11.48
C ASP A 10 0.84 2.62 10.88
N VAL A 11 0.99 3.10 9.64
CA VAL A 11 -0.05 3.85 8.92
C VAL A 11 -1.26 2.99 8.52
N THR A 12 -1.19 1.66 8.68
CA THR A 12 -2.31 0.74 8.41
C THR A 12 -3.13 0.41 9.66
N GLY A 13 -2.51 0.57 10.85
CA GLY A 13 -3.09 0.23 12.14
C GLY A 13 -3.24 -1.27 12.41
N VAL A 14 -2.79 -2.16 11.52
CA VAL A 14 -3.04 -3.61 11.67
C VAL A 14 -1.90 -4.39 12.30
N ALA A 15 -0.66 -3.89 12.29
CA ALA A 15 0.52 -4.69 12.61
C ALA A 15 0.51 -5.18 14.07
N LYS A 16 0.28 -4.28 15.02
CA LYS A 16 0.24 -4.62 16.45
C LYS A 16 -0.96 -5.51 16.80
N PRO A 17 -2.21 -5.16 16.42
CA PRO A 17 -3.37 -6.03 16.67
C PRO A 17 -3.22 -7.43 16.06
N LEU A 18 -2.70 -7.53 14.84
CA LEU A 18 -2.47 -8.83 14.18
C LEU A 18 -1.49 -9.70 14.98
N TYR A 19 -0.37 -9.11 15.39
CA TYR A 19 0.64 -9.80 16.19
C TYR A 19 0.08 -10.26 17.54
N GLU A 20 -0.68 -9.41 18.23
CA GLU A 20 -1.30 -9.74 19.52
C GLU A 20 -2.36 -10.84 19.38
N ASN A 21 -3.18 -10.81 18.33
CA ASN A 21 -4.15 -11.86 18.03
C ASN A 21 -3.48 -13.22 17.89
N VAL A 22 -2.46 -13.33 17.03
CA VAL A 22 -1.70 -14.57 16.85
C VAL A 22 -1.06 -15.05 18.14
N ARG A 23 -0.44 -14.15 18.91
CA ARG A 23 0.18 -14.52 20.19
C ARG A 23 -0.81 -15.05 21.23
N ARG A 24 -2.07 -14.63 21.16
CA ARG A 24 -3.15 -15.06 22.06
C ARG A 24 -3.93 -16.28 21.53
N GLY A 25 -3.54 -16.83 20.37
CA GLY A 25 -4.28 -17.90 19.70
C GLY A 25 -5.61 -17.45 19.11
N ILE A 26 -5.80 -16.14 18.90
CA ILE A 26 -6.97 -15.58 18.22
C ILE A 26 -6.64 -15.54 16.72
N HIS A 27 -7.37 -16.35 15.94
CA HIS A 27 -7.19 -16.44 14.49
C HIS A 27 -8.22 -15.60 13.74
N ALA A 28 -8.34 -14.33 14.16
CA ALA A 28 -9.21 -13.35 13.53
C ALA A 28 -8.36 -12.20 12.97
N LEU A 29 -8.68 -11.78 11.75
CA LEU A 29 -8.08 -10.60 11.13
C LEU A 29 -8.52 -9.35 11.90
N PRO A 30 -7.59 -8.45 12.28
CA PRO A 30 -7.95 -7.25 13.01
C PRO A 30 -8.67 -6.24 12.11
N GLU A 31 -9.46 -5.36 12.73
CA GLU A 31 -10.01 -4.20 12.05
C GLU A 31 -8.90 -3.29 11.53
N VAL A 32 -9.12 -2.74 10.34
CA VAL A 32 -8.20 -1.81 9.68
C VAL A 32 -8.50 -0.41 10.17
N ASN A 33 -7.53 0.23 10.82
CA ASN A 33 -7.66 1.57 11.35
C ASN A 33 -6.45 2.40 10.89
N ALA A 34 -6.42 2.73 9.60
CA ALA A 34 -5.35 3.53 9.05
C ALA A 34 -5.35 4.95 9.66
N VAL A 35 -4.17 5.45 10.00
CA VAL A 35 -4.00 6.76 10.63
C VAL A 35 -2.82 7.47 9.99
N ILE A 36 -3.03 8.74 9.65
CA ILE A 36 -1.96 9.67 9.27
C ILE A 36 -1.61 10.49 10.50
N PRO A 37 -0.51 10.15 11.20
CA PRO A 37 -0.18 10.81 12.45
C PRO A 37 0.31 12.24 12.22
N GLU A 38 0.04 13.12 13.18
CA GLU A 38 0.52 14.51 13.20
C GLU A 38 0.09 15.39 12.01
N ALA A 39 -0.86 14.96 11.19
CA ALA A 39 -1.56 15.82 10.25
C ALA A 39 -2.72 16.52 10.99
N GLY A 40 -2.62 17.85 11.15
CA GLY A 40 -3.53 18.67 11.93
C GLY A 40 -4.00 19.93 11.18
N GLY A 41 -4.78 20.79 11.86
CA GLY A 41 -5.42 21.95 11.23
C GLY A 41 -4.47 23.05 10.72
N ASP A 42 -3.20 23.03 11.12
CA ASP A 42 -2.14 23.91 10.63
C ASP A 42 -1.27 23.27 9.53
N THR A 43 -1.55 22.02 9.16
CA THR A 43 -0.83 21.31 8.11
C THR A 43 -1.20 21.90 6.76
N GLY A 44 -0.23 22.47 6.05
CA GLY A 44 -0.45 23.05 4.72
C GLY A 44 -0.45 22.02 3.58
N LEU A 45 0.30 20.92 3.71
CA LEU A 45 0.46 19.90 2.68
C LEU A 45 0.85 18.56 3.31
N VAL A 46 0.24 17.48 2.85
CA VAL A 46 0.71 16.11 3.07
C VAL A 46 1.18 15.49 1.77
N VAL A 47 2.36 14.88 1.77
CA VAL A 47 2.87 14.09 0.65
C VAL A 47 2.93 12.63 1.08
N SER A 48 2.03 11.81 0.54
CA SER A 48 2.12 10.36 0.68
C SER A 48 2.92 9.80 -0.49
N LEU A 49 4.18 9.46 -0.22
CA LEU A 49 5.06 8.77 -1.17
C LEU A 49 5.15 7.31 -0.76
N ASN A 50 4.25 6.47 -1.27
CA ASN A 50 4.10 5.09 -0.81
C ASN A 50 3.78 4.14 -1.96
N LEU A 51 4.14 2.86 -1.82
CA LEU A 51 3.65 1.82 -2.71
C LEU A 51 2.39 1.20 -2.10
N ILE A 52 1.23 1.43 -2.73
CA ILE A 52 -0.06 0.90 -2.29
C ILE A 52 -0.02 -0.63 -2.26
N SER A 53 0.66 -1.27 -3.22
CA SER A 53 0.85 -2.73 -3.19
C SER A 53 1.60 -3.25 -1.95
N GLN A 54 2.45 -2.43 -1.33
CA GLN A 54 3.27 -2.84 -0.19
C GLN A 54 2.56 -2.71 1.16
N LEU A 55 1.51 -1.87 1.25
CA LEU A 55 0.79 -1.63 2.52
C LEU A 55 0.27 -2.93 3.15
N ALA A 56 -0.21 -3.86 2.33
CA ALA A 56 -0.74 -5.14 2.79
C ALA A 56 0.27 -6.31 2.71
N ALA A 57 1.46 -6.12 2.13
CA ALA A 57 2.38 -7.21 1.81
C ALA A 57 2.91 -7.94 3.05
N ILE A 58 3.37 -7.21 4.07
CA ILE A 58 3.87 -7.81 5.32
C ILE A 58 2.72 -8.42 6.14
N PRO A 59 1.59 -7.72 6.36
CA PRO A 59 0.44 -8.31 7.06
C PRO A 59 -0.08 -9.58 6.40
N SER A 60 -0.22 -9.60 5.07
CA SER A 60 -0.75 -10.76 4.35
C SER A 60 0.20 -11.96 4.39
N TYR A 61 1.50 -11.71 4.23
CA TYR A 61 2.52 -12.73 4.43
C TYR A 61 2.45 -13.33 5.84
N TYR A 62 2.31 -12.48 6.87
CA TYR A 62 2.20 -12.95 8.25
C TYR A 62 0.96 -13.82 8.48
N VAL A 63 -0.21 -13.41 7.96
CA VAL A 63 -1.46 -14.18 8.01
C VAL A 63 -1.28 -15.54 7.35
N SER A 64 -0.76 -15.60 6.11
CA SER A 64 -0.57 -16.87 5.39
C SER A 64 0.33 -17.87 6.14
N LYS A 65 1.25 -17.38 6.98
CA LYS A 65 2.13 -18.22 7.80
C LYS A 65 1.56 -18.61 9.15
N LYS A 66 0.69 -17.79 9.74
CA LYS A 66 0.27 -17.93 11.15
C LYS A 66 -1.22 -18.21 11.35
N MET A 67 -2.03 -18.05 10.32
CA MET A 67 -3.48 -18.26 10.34
C MET A 67 -3.90 -19.10 9.11
N PRO A 68 -3.55 -20.39 9.05
CA PRO A 68 -3.79 -21.24 7.88
C PRO A 68 -5.27 -21.48 7.55
N ASN A 69 -6.17 -21.13 8.48
CA ASN A 69 -7.62 -21.28 8.31
C ASN A 69 -8.27 -20.06 7.66
N VAL A 70 -7.55 -18.94 7.50
CA VAL A 70 -8.05 -17.79 6.74
C VAL A 70 -8.00 -18.16 5.26
N SER A 71 -9.14 -18.11 4.59
CA SER A 71 -9.22 -18.38 3.16
C SER A 71 -8.54 -17.28 2.34
N GLN A 72 -8.17 -17.60 1.10
CA GLN A 72 -7.57 -16.64 0.18
C GLN A 72 -8.49 -15.43 -0.06
N ASP A 73 -9.80 -15.67 -0.26
CA ASP A 73 -10.78 -14.61 -0.49
C ASP A 73 -10.90 -13.66 0.71
N GLU A 74 -10.90 -14.19 1.94
CA GLU A 74 -10.92 -13.39 3.17
C GLU A 74 -9.64 -12.54 3.30
N LEU A 75 -8.49 -13.11 2.95
CA LEU A 75 -7.21 -12.42 2.97
C LEU A 75 -7.18 -11.29 1.93
N ASP A 76 -7.64 -11.55 0.71
CA ASP A 76 -7.65 -10.56 -0.37
C ASP A 76 -8.61 -9.40 -0.06
N ALA A 77 -9.80 -9.71 0.48
CA ALA A 77 -10.74 -8.69 0.95
C ALA A 77 -10.15 -7.81 2.06
N TRP A 78 -9.40 -8.41 2.99
CA TRP A 78 -8.73 -7.65 4.05
C TRP A 78 -7.57 -6.80 3.53
N CYS A 79 -6.78 -7.30 2.57
CA CYS A 79 -5.74 -6.53 1.90
C CYS A 79 -6.32 -5.32 1.14
N ASN A 80 -7.47 -5.50 0.47
CA ASN A 80 -8.21 -4.40 -0.16
C ASN A 80 -8.65 -3.36 0.86
N ARG A 81 -9.17 -3.77 2.02
CA ARG A 81 -9.53 -2.85 3.12
C ARG A 81 -8.34 -2.08 3.66
N ILE A 82 -7.16 -2.69 3.80
CA ILE A 82 -5.91 -2.00 4.22
C ILE A 82 -5.57 -0.86 3.26
N ARG A 83 -5.59 -1.13 1.95
CA ARG A 83 -5.29 -0.12 0.92
C ARG A 83 -6.33 0.99 0.90
N ALA A 84 -7.62 0.63 0.93
CA ALA A 84 -8.73 1.57 0.97
C ALA A 84 -8.63 2.53 2.15
N ALA A 85 -8.49 1.98 3.37
CA ALA A 85 -8.44 2.76 4.59
C ALA A 85 -7.28 3.76 4.60
N HIS A 86 -6.12 3.41 4.03
CA HIS A 86 -5.01 4.35 3.93
C HIS A 86 -5.33 5.56 3.04
N LEU A 87 -5.95 5.32 1.87
CA LEU A 87 -6.39 6.40 0.98
C LEU A 87 -7.51 7.22 1.61
N ASP A 88 -8.47 6.58 2.29
CA ASP A 88 -9.54 7.26 3.02
C ASP A 88 -8.99 8.15 4.14
N ALA A 89 -7.99 7.64 4.89
CA ALA A 89 -7.34 8.39 5.96
C ALA A 89 -6.58 9.62 5.43
N LEU A 90 -6.00 9.53 4.23
CA LEU A 90 -5.41 10.68 3.54
C LEU A 90 -6.50 11.65 3.08
N ALA A 91 -7.55 11.17 2.42
CA ALA A 91 -8.63 12.00 1.89
C ALA A 91 -9.44 12.73 2.98
N ALA A 92 -9.42 12.22 4.21
CA ALA A 92 -10.06 12.84 5.37
C ALA A 92 -9.30 14.06 5.94
N LEU A 93 -8.08 14.35 5.45
CA LEU A 93 -7.28 15.48 5.93
C LEU A 93 -7.81 16.81 5.36
N SER A 94 -7.78 17.86 6.19
CA SER A 94 -8.24 19.20 5.83
C SER A 94 -7.16 20.06 5.16
N CYS A 95 -6.29 19.45 4.35
CA CYS A 95 -5.17 20.13 3.69
C CYS A 95 -4.98 19.58 2.27
N ASP A 96 -4.12 20.23 1.48
CA ASP A 96 -3.71 19.66 0.20
C ASP A 96 -2.96 18.35 0.41
N ILE A 97 -3.23 17.37 -0.44
CA ILE A 97 -2.59 16.06 -0.39
C ILE A 97 -2.01 15.74 -1.77
N CYS A 98 -0.73 15.39 -1.80
CA CYS A 98 -0.07 14.80 -2.96
C CYS A 98 0.14 13.31 -2.70
N VAL A 99 -0.54 12.46 -3.46
CA VAL A 99 -0.36 11.01 -3.40
C VAL A 99 0.52 10.59 -4.55
N ILE A 100 1.59 9.88 -4.27
CA ILE A 100 2.46 9.25 -5.26
C ILE A 100 2.50 7.76 -4.97
N ALA A 101 1.95 6.95 -5.87
CA ALA A 101 1.81 5.52 -5.67
C ALA A 101 1.74 4.73 -6.98
N ASP A 102 2.02 3.43 -6.87
CA ASP A 102 1.77 2.45 -7.92
C ASP A 102 0.29 2.14 -8.05
N TYR A 103 -0.17 2.02 -9.30
CA TYR A 103 -1.56 1.62 -9.62
C TYR A 103 -1.65 0.38 -10.51
N ALA A 104 -0.56 -0.03 -11.15
CA ALA A 104 -0.50 -1.26 -11.94
C ALA A 104 0.91 -1.86 -11.94
N TYR A 105 1.02 -3.12 -12.33
CA TYR A 105 2.28 -3.81 -12.54
C TYR A 105 2.28 -4.63 -13.83
N VAL A 106 3.49 -4.87 -14.34
CA VAL A 106 3.78 -5.82 -15.40
C VAL A 106 5.02 -6.64 -15.00
N TRP A 107 4.91 -7.96 -15.13
CA TRP A 107 6.03 -8.88 -15.14
C TRP A 107 6.35 -9.28 -16.57
N SER A 108 7.63 -9.23 -16.91
CA SER A 108 8.13 -9.62 -18.23
C SER A 108 9.16 -10.73 -18.13
N ASP A 109 9.20 -11.59 -19.14
CA ASP A 109 10.26 -12.59 -19.31
C ASP A 109 11.59 -11.95 -19.76
N ALA A 110 12.59 -12.80 -20.04
CA ALA A 110 13.93 -12.38 -20.49
C ALA A 110 13.91 -11.65 -21.84
N GLY A 111 12.92 -11.94 -22.69
CA GLY A 111 12.72 -11.32 -23.99
C GLY A 111 11.93 -10.02 -23.91
N GLY A 112 11.45 -9.62 -22.73
CA GLY A 112 10.63 -8.43 -22.51
C GLY A 112 9.13 -8.65 -22.75
N ALA A 113 8.70 -9.88 -23.06
CA ALA A 113 7.28 -10.17 -23.26
C ALA A 113 6.56 -10.20 -21.90
N ALA A 114 5.42 -9.51 -21.81
CA ALA A 114 4.60 -9.51 -20.60
C ALA A 114 4.04 -10.92 -20.35
N VAL A 115 4.35 -11.49 -19.19
CA VAL A 115 3.84 -12.79 -18.73
C VAL A 115 2.69 -12.63 -17.76
N GLU A 116 2.66 -11.50 -17.03
CA GLU A 116 1.62 -11.18 -16.06
C GLU A 116 1.46 -9.66 -15.96
N GLN A 117 0.23 -9.18 -15.78
CA GLN A 117 -0.06 -7.78 -15.51
C GLN A 117 -1.30 -7.67 -14.65
N GLY A 118 -1.38 -6.62 -13.82
CA GLY A 118 -2.51 -6.45 -12.92
C GLY A 118 -2.57 -5.09 -12.25
N SER A 119 -3.65 -4.87 -11.50
CA SER A 119 -3.86 -3.70 -10.65
C SER A 119 -3.15 -3.88 -9.31
N THR A 120 -2.41 -2.87 -8.85
CA THR A 120 -1.82 -2.86 -7.50
C THR A 120 -2.80 -2.32 -6.46
N VAL A 121 -3.83 -1.61 -6.92
CA VAL A 121 -4.84 -0.93 -6.12
C VAL A 121 -6.15 -1.74 -6.02
N GLY A 122 -6.21 -2.92 -6.66
CA GLY A 122 -7.41 -3.76 -6.67
C GLY A 122 -8.60 -3.02 -7.28
N ASP A 123 -9.72 -3.01 -6.56
CA ASP A 123 -10.99 -2.38 -6.97
C ASP A 123 -11.07 -0.87 -6.64
N LEU A 124 -9.99 -0.28 -6.14
CA LEU A 124 -9.98 1.14 -5.76
C LEU A 124 -10.10 2.04 -7.00
N ALA A 125 -11.11 2.89 -7.00
CA ALA A 125 -11.27 3.93 -8.00
C ALA A 125 -10.38 5.13 -7.65
N LEU A 126 -9.22 5.22 -8.30
CA LEU A 126 -8.37 6.40 -8.22
C LEU A 126 -8.84 7.46 -9.23
N PRO A 127 -8.80 8.76 -8.88
CA PRO A 127 -9.10 9.82 -9.83
C PRO A 127 -8.07 9.84 -10.97
N GLU A 128 -8.32 10.67 -11.98
CA GLU A 128 -7.33 10.88 -13.03
C GLU A 128 -6.04 11.46 -12.45
N ALA A 129 -4.91 10.82 -12.76
CA ALA A 129 -3.61 11.24 -12.26
C ALA A 129 -3.04 12.39 -13.08
N GLY A 130 -2.32 13.32 -12.43
CA GLY A 130 -1.68 14.45 -13.09
C GLY A 130 -0.39 14.06 -13.83
N VAL A 131 0.41 13.17 -13.24
CA VAL A 131 1.69 12.71 -13.82
C VAL A 131 1.78 11.20 -13.69
N LYS A 132 2.28 10.52 -14.72
CA LYS A 132 2.46 9.05 -14.76
C LYS A 132 3.86 8.71 -15.24
N TRP A 133 4.46 7.67 -14.67
CA TRP A 133 5.73 7.12 -15.13
C TRP A 133 5.83 5.62 -14.84
N GLU A 134 6.79 4.97 -15.49
CA GLU A 134 7.14 3.59 -15.21
C GLU A 134 8.32 3.54 -14.25
N TRP A 135 8.23 2.65 -13.26
CA TRP A 135 9.32 2.36 -12.34
C TRP A 135 9.74 0.90 -12.50
N HIS A 136 10.93 0.69 -13.07
CA HIS A 136 11.56 -0.63 -13.12
C HIS A 136 12.16 -0.95 -11.74
N ILE A 137 11.49 -1.82 -10.99
CA ILE A 137 11.88 -2.14 -9.60
C ILE A 137 13.01 -3.16 -9.57
N ALA A 138 12.94 -4.18 -10.42
CA ALA A 138 13.93 -5.24 -10.50
C ALA A 138 14.24 -5.53 -11.98
N PRO A 139 15.46 -5.24 -12.44
CA PRO A 139 15.97 -5.77 -13.70
C PRO A 139 15.93 -7.30 -13.72
N PHE A 140 15.88 -7.87 -14.91
CA PHE A 140 15.82 -9.31 -15.10
C PHE A 140 16.96 -10.04 -14.35
N GLY A 141 16.61 -11.05 -13.56
CA GLY A 141 17.57 -11.91 -12.84
C GLY A 141 17.86 -11.50 -11.40
N GLU A 142 17.31 -10.39 -10.90
CA GLU A 142 17.46 -9.97 -9.50
C GLU A 142 16.49 -10.70 -8.55
N GLU A 143 15.30 -11.09 -9.03
CA GLU A 143 14.34 -11.90 -8.25
C GLU A 143 14.38 -13.40 -8.60
N PRO A 144 14.15 -14.30 -7.61
CA PRO A 144 14.04 -15.73 -7.85
C PRO A 144 12.91 -16.05 -8.85
N GLY A 145 13.26 -16.55 -10.03
CA GLY A 145 12.30 -16.88 -11.09
C GLY A 145 12.61 -16.24 -12.44
N GLY A 146 13.52 -15.26 -12.50
CA GLY A 146 13.97 -14.67 -13.78
C GLY A 146 12.85 -13.94 -14.51
N HIS A 147 12.29 -12.91 -13.88
CA HIS A 147 11.37 -11.97 -14.52
C HIS A 147 11.82 -10.54 -14.20
N ALA A 148 11.53 -9.61 -15.10
CA ALA A 148 11.65 -8.17 -14.83
C ALA A 148 10.30 -7.65 -14.32
N LYS A 149 10.32 -6.75 -13.33
CA LYS A 149 9.10 -6.13 -12.78
C LYS A 149 9.10 -4.63 -13.01
N THR A 150 8.04 -4.15 -13.66
CA THR A 150 7.77 -2.73 -13.86
C THR A 150 6.48 -2.36 -13.14
N LEU A 151 6.50 -1.29 -12.37
CA LEU A 151 5.30 -0.66 -11.80
C LEU A 151 4.90 0.55 -12.65
N SER A 152 3.60 0.70 -12.90
CA SER A 152 3.04 1.97 -13.34
C SER A 152 2.74 2.81 -12.10
N VAL A 153 3.38 3.97 -12.02
CA VAL A 153 3.30 4.89 -10.87
C VAL A 153 2.68 6.19 -11.35
N ALA A 154 1.91 6.84 -10.48
CA ALA A 154 1.38 8.15 -10.78
C ALA A 154 1.37 9.06 -9.56
N ALA A 155 1.18 10.35 -9.83
CA ALA A 155 0.96 11.40 -8.84
C ALA A 155 -0.45 11.98 -8.98
N TRP A 156 -1.15 12.08 -7.86
CA TRP A 156 -2.47 12.67 -7.71
C TRP A 156 -2.41 13.85 -6.76
N HIS A 157 -3.15 14.91 -7.08
CA HIS A 157 -3.39 16.03 -6.16
C HIS A 157 -4.85 15.96 -5.71
N TRP A 158 -5.04 15.89 -4.39
CA TRP A 158 -6.36 16.01 -3.77
C TRP A 158 -6.40 17.37 -3.07
N PRO A 159 -7.25 18.30 -3.53
CA PRO A 159 -7.33 19.62 -2.93
C PRO A 159 -7.95 19.55 -1.54
N ALA A 160 -7.56 20.49 -0.67
CA ALA A 160 -8.23 20.68 0.62
C ALA A 160 -9.74 20.87 0.42
N SER A 161 -10.54 20.17 1.22
CA SER A 161 -12.01 20.29 1.25
C SER A 161 -12.50 21.50 2.05
#